data_AF-A0A527VPA2-F1
#
_entry.id   AF-A0A527VPA2-F1
#
_cell.length_a   1.000
_cell.length_b   1.000
_cell.length_c   1.000
_cell.angle_alpha   90.00
_cell.angle_beta   90.00
_cell.angle_gamma   90.00
#
_symmetry.space_group_name_H-M   'P 1'
#
loop_
_entity.id
_entity.type
_entity.pdbx_description
1 polymer ?
#
loop_
_entity_poly.entity_id
_entity_poly.type
_entity_poly.pdbx_seq_one_letter_code
_entity_poly.pdbx_strand_id
1 'polypeptide(L)'
;ALTIMQLLPHLARAEGRVTFDGIDILRANEDQMCALRGDDIGMVFQEPMTALNPVKTIGEQVAEGIRWHTKASRAEAEDRARKILDRVGLPEAKFPLSRYPHE
;
A
#
# COMPACT_ATOMS: atom_id res chain seq x y z
N ALA A 1 6.42 4.92 -13.38
CA ALA A 1 5.92 4.57 -12.04
C ALA A 1 7.03 4.67 -10.99
N LEU A 2 8.10 3.88 -11.06
CA LEU A 2 9.16 3.82 -10.03
C LEU A 2 9.79 5.19 -9.69
N THR A 3 9.97 6.07 -10.68
CA THR A 3 10.45 7.45 -10.46
C THR A 3 9.55 8.27 -9.54
N ILE A 4 8.22 8.17 -9.72
CA ILE A 4 7.23 8.92 -8.90
C ILE A 4 7.23 8.38 -7.48
N MET A 5 7.36 7.06 -7.32
CA MET A 5 7.46 6.44 -6.01
C MET A 5 8.85 6.63 -5.36
N GLN A 6 9.82 7.28 -6.02
CA GLN A 6 11.25 7.28 -5.64
C GLN A 6 11.81 5.88 -5.33
N LEU A 7 11.37 4.86 -6.06
CA LEU A 7 11.85 3.47 -5.95
C LEU A 7 12.83 3.11 -7.08
N LEU A 8 13.53 4.10 -7.62
CA LEU A 8 14.57 3.86 -8.61
C LEU A 8 15.75 3.12 -7.96
N PRO A 9 16.40 2.18 -8.67
CA PRO A 9 17.61 1.56 -8.16
C PRO A 9 18.69 2.62 -7.92
N HIS A 10 19.58 2.41 -6.95
CA HIS A 10 20.58 3.39 -6.53
C HIS A 10 21.49 3.91 -7.66
N LEU A 11 21.63 3.15 -8.75
CA LEU A 11 22.42 3.52 -9.92
C LEU A 11 21.66 4.42 -10.91
N ALA A 12 20.34 4.53 -10.79
CA ALA A 12 19.51 5.37 -11.64
C ALA A 12 19.21 6.71 -10.95
N ARG A 13 19.25 7.79 -11.74
CA ARG A 13 18.85 9.13 -11.31
C ARG A 13 17.78 9.67 -12.24
N ALA A 14 16.81 10.35 -11.67
CA ALA A 14 15.81 11.10 -12.41
C ALA A 14 16.15 12.59 -12.35
N GLU A 15 16.05 13.27 -13.49
CA GLU A 15 16.22 14.71 -13.61
C GLU A 15 14.92 15.35 -14.09
N GLY A 16 14.77 16.66 -13.84
CA GLY A 16 13.57 17.42 -14.17
C GLY A 16 12.75 17.75 -12.92
N ARG A 17 11.42 17.79 -13.08
CA ARG A 17 10.48 18.15 -12.03
C ARG A 17 9.23 17.30 -12.16
N VAL A 18 8.81 16.70 -11.05
CA VAL A 18 7.54 15.97 -10.94
C VAL A 18 6.81 16.59 -9.75
N THR A 19 5.62 17.13 -9.95
CA THR A 19 4.84 17.75 -8.87
C THR A 19 3.55 16.97 -8.61
N PHE A 20 3.23 16.80 -7.34
CA PHE A 20 1.95 16.28 -6.87
C PHE A 20 1.48 17.18 -5.72
N ASP A 21 0.27 17.75 -5.83
CA ASP A 21 -0.30 18.68 -4.84
C ASP A 21 0.67 19.78 -4.34
N GLY A 22 1.45 20.33 -5.27
CA GLY A 22 2.42 21.40 -4.99
C GLY A 22 3.76 20.92 -4.41
N ILE A 23 3.92 19.63 -4.15
CA ILE A 23 5.18 19.02 -3.67
C ILE A 23 6.02 18.57 -4.86
N ASP A 24 7.28 19.00 -4.93
CA ASP A 24 8.25 18.46 -5.90
C ASP A 24 8.72 17.08 -5.43
N ILE A 25 8.13 16.04 -6.02
CA ILE A 25 8.37 14.64 -5.70
C ILE A 25 9.83 14.27 -5.87
N LEU A 26 10.58 14.86 -6.80
CA LEU A 26 12.00 14.51 -6.98
C LEU A 26 12.90 15.12 -5.89
N ARG A 27 12.38 16.05 -5.10
CA ARG A 27 13.09 16.74 -4.01
C ARG A 27 12.54 16.44 -2.62
N ALA A 28 11.43 15.71 -2.54
CA ALA A 28 10.85 15.27 -1.27
C ALA A 28 11.81 14.32 -0.54
N ASN A 29 11.95 14.51 0.78
CA ASN A 29 12.70 13.59 1.63
C ASN A 29 11.87 12.34 1.96
N GLU A 30 12.49 11.36 2.63
CA GLU A 30 11.82 10.08 2.89
C GLU A 30 10.60 10.22 3.81
N ASP A 31 10.61 11.13 4.78
CA ASP A 31 9.45 11.37 5.67
C ASP A 31 8.26 11.93 4.88
N GLN A 32 8.50 12.87 3.97
CA GLN A 32 7.49 13.41 3.06
C GLN A 32 6.98 12.34 2.10
N MET A 33 7.88 11.52 1.55
CA MET A 33 7.49 10.40 0.69
C MET A 33 6.69 9.34 1.45
N CYS A 34 7.02 9.05 2.71
CA CYS A 34 6.26 8.12 3.56
C CYS A 34 4.84 8.61 3.83
N ALA A 35 4.64 9.94 3.99
CA ALA A 35 3.30 10.50 4.16
C ALA A 35 2.47 10.45 2.87
N LEU A 36 3.10 10.62 1.70
CA LEU A 36 2.42 10.58 0.40
C LEU A 36 2.10 9.16 -0.06
N ARG A 37 3.04 8.22 0.12
CA ARG A 37 2.84 6.81 -0.27
C ARG A 37 1.79 6.19 0.65
N GLY A 38 0.83 5.46 0.08
CA GLY A 38 -0.22 4.77 0.84
C GLY A 38 -1.51 5.59 0.95
N ASP A 39 -1.43 6.81 1.46
CA ASP A 39 -2.61 7.68 1.64
C ASP A 39 -3.01 8.40 0.35
N ASP A 40 -2.08 9.12 -0.27
CA ASP A 40 -2.36 9.92 -1.47
C ASP A 40 -1.94 9.21 -2.77
N ILE A 41 -0.87 8.41 -2.70
CA ILE A 41 -0.29 7.71 -3.85
C ILE A 41 -0.19 6.21 -3.56
N GLY A 42 -1.02 5.43 -4.26
CA GLY A 42 -0.97 3.97 -4.28
C GLY A 42 -0.37 3.44 -5.59
N MET A 43 0.21 2.24 -5.54
CA MET A 43 0.70 1.52 -6.72
C MET A 43 0.06 0.13 -6.79
N VAL A 44 -0.39 -0.25 -7.99
CA VAL A 44 -0.89 -1.59 -8.30
C VAL A 44 0.11 -2.27 -9.24
N PHE A 45 0.66 -3.40 -8.81
CA PHE A 45 1.64 -4.16 -9.59
C PHE A 45 0.95 -5.04 -10.64
N GLN A 46 1.61 -5.23 -11.78
CA GLN A 46 1.10 -6.09 -12.85
C GLN A 46 1.15 -7.58 -12.49
N GLU A 47 2.13 -7.98 -11.67
CA GLU A 47 2.25 -9.32 -11.09
C GLU A 47 1.79 -9.28 -9.63
N PRO A 48 0.50 -9.47 -9.34
CA PRO A 48 -0.03 -9.27 -7.99
C PRO A 48 0.56 -10.26 -6.96
N MET A 49 0.94 -11.46 -7.41
CA MET A 49 1.49 -12.50 -6.54
C MET A 49 2.87 -12.15 -5.96
N THR A 50 3.65 -11.26 -6.61
CA THR A 50 4.94 -10.80 -6.08
C THR A 50 4.79 -9.65 -5.10
N ALA A 51 3.64 -8.98 -5.09
CA ALA A 51 3.35 -7.87 -4.19
C ALA A 51 2.79 -8.33 -2.83
N LEU A 52 2.25 -9.55 -2.75
CA LEU A 52 1.71 -10.11 -1.52
C LEU A 52 2.78 -10.87 -0.74
N ASN A 53 2.78 -10.71 0.58
CA ASN A 53 3.59 -11.51 1.48
C ASN A 53 2.92 -12.87 1.70
N PRO A 54 3.51 -13.99 1.24
CA PRO A 54 2.87 -15.30 1.28
C PRO A 54 2.72 -15.88 2.69
N VAL A 55 3.46 -15.34 3.67
CA VAL A 55 3.42 -15.81 5.07
C VAL A 55 2.55 -14.93 5.97
N LYS A 56 1.83 -13.95 5.42
CA LYS A 56 0.84 -13.14 6.12
C LYS A 56 -0.55 -13.39 5.54
N THR A 57 -1.57 -13.35 6.39
CA THR A 57 -2.96 -13.48 5.92
C THR A 57 -3.39 -12.25 5.12
N ILE A 58 -4.40 -12.39 4.26
CA ILE A 58 -4.93 -11.27 3.47
C ILE A 58 -5.44 -10.13 4.37
N GLY A 59 -6.07 -10.49 5.51
CA GLY A 59 -6.59 -9.52 6.46
C GLY A 59 -5.47 -8.73 7.16
N GLU A 60 -4.41 -9.42 7.59
CA GLU A 60 -3.27 -8.76 8.22
C GLU A 60 -2.54 -7.80 7.29
N GLN A 61 -2.36 -8.17 6.02
CA GLN A 61 -1.67 -7.31 5.05
C GLN A 61 -2.43 -6.02 4.76
N VAL A 62 -3.75 -6.12 4.59
CA VAL A 62 -4.60 -4.94 4.38
C VAL A 62 -4.67 -4.09 5.66
N ALA A 63 -4.84 -4.71 6.83
CA ALA A 63 -4.90 -4.01 8.12
C ALA A 63 -3.57 -3.35 8.50
N GLU A 64 -2.43 -3.94 8.10
CA GLU A 64 -1.10 -3.39 8.33
C GLU A 64 -0.96 -2.01 7.70
N GLY A 65 -1.32 -1.85 6.42
CA GLY A 65 -1.29 -0.55 5.74
C GLY A 65 -2.14 0.50 6.47
N ILE A 66 -3.36 0.13 6.88
CA ILE A 66 -4.26 1.03 7.63
C ILE A 66 -3.62 1.46 8.95
N ARG A 67 -2.95 0.57 9.66
CA ARG A 67 -2.29 0.89 10.92
C ARG A 67 -1.03 1.74 10.78
N TRP A 68 -0.31 1.61 9.67
CA TRP A 68 0.88 2.42 9.41
C TRP A 68 0.52 3.87 9.09
N HIS A 69 -0.56 4.07 8.35
CA HIS A 69 -0.97 5.39 7.88
C HIS A 69 -2.03 6.07 8.75
N THR A 70 -2.64 5.34 9.69
CA THR A 70 -3.65 5.89 10.59
C THR A 70 -3.39 5.54 12.04
N LYS A 71 -4.08 6.21 12.97
CA LYS A 71 -4.04 5.89 14.40
C LYS A 71 -5.03 4.79 14.82
N ALA A 72 -5.49 3.97 13.87
CA ALA A 72 -6.44 2.91 14.15
C ALA A 72 -5.81 1.84 15.07
N SER A 73 -6.59 1.39 16.05
CA SER A 73 -6.29 0.19 16.81
C SER A 73 -6.31 -1.05 15.90
N ARG A 74 -5.75 -2.15 16.39
CA ARG A 74 -5.76 -3.43 15.65
C ARG A 74 -7.17 -3.85 15.24
N ALA A 75 -8.12 -3.79 16.17
CA ALA A 75 -9.50 -4.19 15.92
C ALA A 75 -10.19 -3.27 14.87
N GLU A 76 -9.96 -1.96 14.95
CA GLU A 76 -10.50 -1.01 13.97
C GLU A 76 -9.89 -1.22 12.58
N ALA A 77 -8.60 -1.54 12.50
CA ALA A 77 -7.94 -1.82 11.23
C ALA A 77 -8.43 -3.12 10.59
N GLU A 78 -8.65 -4.17 11.40
CA GLU A 78 -9.22 -5.45 10.92
C GLU A 78 -10.67 -5.28 10.42
N ASP A 79 -11.50 -4.49 11.11
CA ASP A 79 -12.87 -4.17 10.65
C ASP A 79 -12.85 -3.37 9.33
N ARG A 80 -11.96 -2.38 9.21
CA ARG A 80 -11.79 -1.63 7.96
C ARG A 80 -11.27 -2.51 6.83
N ALA A 81 -10.32 -3.40 7.10
CA ALA A 81 -9.80 -4.35 6.12
C ALA A 81 -10.92 -5.25 5.57
N ARG A 82 -11.80 -5.76 6.45
CA ARG A 82 -13.00 -6.52 6.06
C ARG A 82 -13.88 -5.73 5.09
N LYS A 83 -14.20 -4.48 5.42
CA LYS A 83 -15.04 -3.61 4.58
C LYS A 83 -14.40 -3.32 3.22
N ILE A 84 -13.08 -3.14 3.18
CA ILE A 84 -12.34 -2.92 1.92
C ILE A 84 -12.38 -4.18 1.05
N LEU A 85 -12.10 -5.35 1.63
CA LEU A 85 -12.13 -6.63 0.91
C LEU A 85 -13.52 -6.93 0.35
N ASP A 86 -14.58 -6.70 1.14
CA ASP A 86 -15.96 -6.83 0.67
C ASP A 86 -16.26 -5.89 -0.50
N ARG A 87 -15.84 -4.62 -0.40
CA ARG A 87 -16.01 -3.62 -1.47
C ARG A 87 -15.32 -3.99 -2.79
N VAL A 88 -14.22 -4.75 -2.75
CA VAL A 88 -13.52 -5.22 -3.96
C VAL A 88 -13.98 -6.62 -4.42
N GLY A 89 -15.08 -7.13 -3.86
CA GLY A 89 -15.68 -8.40 -4.29
C GLY A 89 -15.09 -9.64 -3.61
N LEU A 90 -14.40 -9.47 -2.48
CA LEU A 90 -13.84 -10.53 -1.64
C LEU A 90 -14.61 -10.61 -0.30
N PRO A 91 -15.87 -11.08 -0.30
CA PRO A 91 -16.69 -11.14 0.91
C PRO A 91 -16.17 -12.21 1.88
N GLU A 92 -16.25 -11.94 3.18
CA GLU A 92 -15.73 -12.81 4.25
C GLU A 92 -16.27 -14.25 4.19
N ALA A 93 -17.52 -14.43 3.75
CA ALA A 93 -18.14 -15.75 3.60
C ALA A 93 -17.41 -16.67 2.61
N LYS A 94 -16.66 -16.10 1.65
CA LYS A 94 -15.84 -16.84 0.67
C LYS A 94 -14.34 -16.65 0.89
N PHE A 95 -13.96 -15.49 1.40
CA PHE A 95 -12.57 -15.08 1.62
C PHE A 95 -12.40 -14.61 3.07
N PRO A 96 -12.27 -15.54 4.03
CA PRO A 96 -12.02 -15.19 5.42
C PRO A 96 -10.74 -14.36 5.55
N LEU A 97 -10.71 -13.41 6.50
CA LEU A 97 -9.52 -12.58 6.73
C LEU A 97 -8.26 -13.39 7.05
N SER A 98 -8.43 -14.58 7.63
CA SER A 98 -7.36 -15.51 7.99
C SER A 98 -6.77 -16.28 6.81
N ARG A 99 -7.32 -16.13 5.60
CA ARG A 99 -6.86 -16.81 4.39
C ARG A 99 -5.49 -16.28 3.98
N TYR A 100 -4.61 -17.14 3.51
CA TYR A 100 -3.34 -16.74 2.92
C TYR A 100 -3.49 -16.45 1.41
N PRO A 101 -2.62 -15.63 0.80
CA PRO A 101 -2.69 -15.28 -0.62
C PRO A 101 -2.74 -16.45 -1.61
N HIS A 102 -2.20 -17.61 -1.22
CA HIS A 102 -2.07 -18.79 -2.07
C HIS A 102 -3.23 -19.78 -1.94
N GLU A 103 -4.12 -19.57 -0.98
CA GLU A 103 -5.31 -20.39 -0.78
C GLU A 103 -6.44 -19.91 -1.67
#